data_AF-A0A960AQT8-F1
#
_entry.id   AF-A0A960AQT8-F1
#
_cell.length_a   1.000
_cell.length_b   1.000
_cell.length_c   1.000
_cell.angle_alpha   90.00
_cell.angle_beta   90.00
_cell.angle_gamma   90.00
#
_symmetry.space_group_name_H-M   'P 1'
#
loop_
_entity.id
_entity.type
_entity.pdbx_description
1 polymer ?
#
loop_
_entity_poly.entity_id
_entity_poly.type
_entity_poly.pdbx_seq_one_letter_code
_entity_poly.pdbx_strand_id
1 'polypeptide(L)'
;MPPQQSWISRWFGVLGSPIEGKVLIGPNWFASVMGTAIVASAGATLPVAVPQFITTAAWAISVVLLLALLVFMPLNWVQHPDNLRNLADDPIAIQFFGAPPMALMAVAAATLLVGQQYIGEGLAVGIAWVLWSVGTALGFVTAVAVPFRLFTALEVRHDGAFGGWLMPVVPPMVSAAVGALLVPHTPAGEARETMLLGCYALFGMSLMASLVIITLIWSRLAHFGTSGSARVPTLWMVLGPV
;
A
#
# COMPACT_ATOMS: atom_id res chain seq x y z
N MET A 1 2.82 -29.56 33.61
CA MET A 1 3.82 -28.64 33.05
C MET A 1 3.12 -27.79 32.01
N PRO A 2 2.92 -26.48 32.21
CA PRO A 2 2.35 -25.63 31.16
C PRO A 2 3.36 -25.53 30.00
N PRO A 3 2.90 -25.55 28.74
CA PRO A 3 3.78 -25.51 27.58
C PRO A 3 4.53 -24.17 27.53
N GLN A 4 5.83 -24.24 27.25
CA GLN A 4 6.67 -23.07 27.02
C GLN A 4 6.12 -22.27 25.83
N GLN A 5 5.38 -21.20 26.11
CA GLN A 5 5.04 -20.19 25.10
C GLN A 5 6.35 -19.58 24.62
N SER A 6 6.70 -19.85 23.37
CA SER A 6 7.91 -19.29 22.76
C SER A 6 7.79 -17.77 22.73
N TRP A 7 8.88 -17.07 23.03
CA TRP A 7 8.98 -15.60 23.04
C TRP A 7 8.44 -14.97 21.73
N ILE A 8 8.54 -15.72 20.63
CA ILE A 8 7.99 -15.42 19.31
C ILE A 8 6.46 -15.22 19.34
N SER A 9 5.71 -16.08 20.05
CA SER A 9 4.24 -15.98 20.18
C SER A 9 3.76 -14.72 20.91
N ARG A 10 4.58 -14.17 21.82
CA ARG A 10 4.26 -12.93 22.55
C ARG A 10 4.38 -11.69 21.67
N TRP A 11 5.38 -11.64 20.79
CA TRP A 11 5.53 -10.55 19.84
C TRP A 11 4.42 -10.52 18.79
N PHE A 12 3.93 -11.70 18.36
CA PHE A 12 2.77 -11.79 17.48
C PHE A 12 1.49 -11.19 18.09
N GLY A 13 1.33 -11.23 19.42
CA GLY A 13 0.16 -10.68 20.11
C GLY A 13 0.11 -9.15 20.17
N VAL A 14 1.26 -8.48 20.18
CA VAL A 14 1.35 -6.99 20.27
C VAL A 14 1.00 -6.31 18.94
N LEU A 15 1.06 -7.07 17.86
CA LEU A 15 0.97 -6.57 16.50
C LEU A 15 -0.48 -6.71 15.94
N GLY A 16 -1.25 -7.72 16.35
CA GLY A 16 -2.55 -8.02 15.71
C GLY A 16 -3.68 -6.99 15.91
N SER A 17 -4.39 -6.65 14.84
CA SER A 17 -5.76 -6.10 14.92
C SER A 17 -6.75 -7.23 15.26
N PRO A 18 -7.66 -7.05 16.22
CA PRO A 18 -8.51 -8.15 16.70
C PRO A 18 -9.61 -8.45 15.68
N ILE A 19 -9.47 -9.55 14.96
CA ILE A 19 -10.58 -10.25 14.32
C ILE A 19 -10.50 -11.71 14.78
N GLU A 20 -11.51 -12.15 15.54
CA GLU A 20 -11.81 -13.56 15.85
C GLU A 20 -10.66 -14.47 16.32
N GLY A 21 -9.86 -14.04 17.31
CA GLY A 21 -9.02 -14.96 18.09
C GLY A 21 -7.93 -15.69 17.31
N LYS A 22 -7.70 -15.34 16.03
CA LYS A 22 -6.56 -15.76 15.23
C LYS A 22 -5.81 -14.51 14.80
N VAL A 23 -4.55 -14.41 15.20
CA VAL A 23 -3.64 -13.36 14.74
C VAL A 23 -3.31 -13.64 13.27
N LEU A 24 -4.12 -13.15 12.34
CA LEU A 24 -3.77 -13.17 10.91
C LEU A 24 -2.93 -11.93 10.60
N ILE A 25 -1.70 -12.17 10.15
CA ILE A 25 -0.87 -11.13 9.53
C ILE A 25 -1.48 -10.84 8.16
N GLY A 26 -2.31 -9.79 8.09
CA GLY A 26 -2.97 -9.35 6.87
C GLY A 26 -2.13 -8.35 6.05
N PRO A 27 -2.47 -8.12 4.78
CA PRO A 27 -1.81 -7.12 3.93
C PRO A 27 -1.82 -5.70 4.51
N ASN A 28 -2.71 -5.41 5.45
CA ASN A 28 -2.78 -4.13 6.18
C ASN A 28 -1.45 -3.74 6.85
N TRP A 29 -0.59 -4.69 7.21
CA TRP A 29 0.75 -4.43 7.74
C TRP A 29 1.63 -3.59 6.82
N PHE A 30 1.44 -3.70 5.50
CA PHE A 30 2.17 -2.86 4.56
C PHE A 30 1.87 -1.36 4.72
N ALA A 31 0.80 -0.99 5.44
CA ALA A 31 0.54 0.40 5.82
C ALA A 31 1.63 0.99 6.73
N SER A 32 2.26 0.20 7.59
CA SER A 32 3.38 0.70 8.40
C SER A 32 4.58 1.04 7.51
N VAL A 33 4.88 0.21 6.50
CA VAL A 33 5.92 0.48 5.50
C VAL A 33 5.62 1.77 4.75
N MET A 34 4.39 1.90 4.23
CA MET A 34 3.96 3.09 3.48
C MET A 34 4.11 4.36 4.32
N GLY A 35 3.58 4.36 5.56
CA GLY A 35 3.65 5.52 6.44
C GLY A 35 5.10 5.93 6.75
N THR A 36 5.96 4.97 7.07
CA THR A 36 7.38 5.25 7.36
C THR A 36 8.13 5.73 6.11
N ALA A 37 7.86 5.18 4.93
CA ALA A 37 8.44 5.65 3.68
C ALA A 37 7.96 7.06 3.31
N ILE A 38 6.69 7.40 3.55
CA ILE A 38 6.17 8.76 3.35
C ILE A 38 6.85 9.76 4.27
N VAL A 39 7.13 9.42 5.53
CA VAL A 39 7.90 10.29 6.44
C VAL A 39 9.28 10.60 5.87
N ALA A 40 9.95 9.60 5.29
CA ALA A 40 11.24 9.78 4.64
C ALA A 40 11.14 10.71 3.42
N SER A 41 10.22 10.42 2.50
CA SER A 41 10.00 11.20 1.28
C SER A 41 9.57 12.63 1.56
N ALA A 42 8.61 12.83 2.47
CA ALA A 42 8.11 14.15 2.83
C ALA A 42 9.19 15.00 3.49
N GLY A 43 9.98 14.42 4.39
CA GLY A 43 11.08 15.16 5.02
C GLY A 43 12.20 15.54 4.04
N ALA A 44 12.29 14.91 2.87
CA ALA A 44 13.22 15.27 1.81
C ALA A 44 12.67 16.36 0.86
N THR A 45 11.36 16.49 0.73
CA THR A 45 10.71 17.39 -0.26
C THR A 45 10.05 18.61 0.36
N LEU A 46 9.73 18.59 1.66
CA LEU A 46 9.11 19.71 2.36
C LEU A 46 10.05 20.93 2.38
N PRO A 47 9.53 22.15 2.21
CA PRO A 47 10.32 23.39 2.29
C PRO A 47 10.71 23.77 3.73
N VAL A 48 10.67 22.82 4.66
CA VAL A 48 10.98 22.99 6.09
C VAL A 48 12.21 22.16 6.39
N ALA A 49 13.13 22.69 7.19
CA ALA A 49 14.34 21.98 7.59
C ALA A 49 14.01 20.81 8.53
N VAL A 50 13.84 19.62 7.95
CA VAL A 50 13.74 18.37 8.70
C VAL A 50 15.15 17.82 8.92
N PRO A 51 15.53 17.44 10.16
CA PRO A 51 16.83 16.83 10.40
C PRO A 51 17.05 15.57 9.56
N GLN A 52 18.17 15.52 8.83
CA GLN A 52 18.51 14.43 7.90
C GLN A 52 18.55 13.05 8.57
N PHE A 53 18.87 12.98 9.88
CA PHE A 53 18.85 11.72 10.61
C PHE A 53 17.45 11.11 10.69
N ILE A 54 16.40 11.94 10.73
CA ILE A 54 15.00 11.47 10.79
C ILE A 54 14.59 10.88 9.45
N THR A 55 14.87 11.57 8.35
CA THR A 55 14.54 11.09 7.00
C THR A 55 15.29 9.81 6.66
N THR A 56 16.57 9.75 7.04
CA THR A 56 17.42 8.56 6.85
C THR A 56 16.96 7.39 7.71
N ALA A 57 16.66 7.62 8.99
CA ALA A 57 16.13 6.58 9.87
C ALA A 57 14.79 6.06 9.36
N ALA A 58 13.89 6.94 8.93
CA ALA A 58 12.60 6.57 8.35
C ALA A 58 12.78 5.75 7.07
N TRP A 59 13.68 6.14 6.17
CA TRP A 59 14.00 5.36 4.98
C TRP A 59 14.53 3.96 5.35
N ALA A 60 15.55 3.89 6.21
CA ALA A 60 16.14 2.62 6.63
C ALA A 60 15.12 1.69 7.30
N ILE A 61 14.27 2.23 8.20
CA ILE A 61 13.20 1.48 8.85
C ILE A 61 12.19 0.98 7.81
N SER A 62 11.80 1.82 6.84
CA SER A 62 10.85 1.41 5.80
C SER A 62 11.38 0.27 4.94
N VAL A 63 12.68 0.29 4.59
CA VAL A 63 13.33 -0.80 3.85
C VAL A 63 13.35 -2.09 4.67
N VAL A 64 13.74 -2.01 5.94
CA VAL A 64 13.76 -3.18 6.84
C VAL A 64 12.36 -3.77 7.02
N LEU A 65 11.35 -2.93 7.25
CA LEU A 65 9.96 -3.37 7.39
C LEU A 65 9.46 -4.00 6.08
N LEU A 66 9.77 -3.41 4.93
CA LEU A 66 9.38 -3.95 3.63
C LEU A 66 9.99 -5.34 3.42
N LEU A 67 11.29 -5.50 3.63
CA LEU A 67 11.98 -6.78 3.49
C LEU A 67 11.41 -7.83 4.45
N ALA A 68 11.16 -7.44 5.71
CA ALA A 68 10.55 -8.32 6.68
C ALA A 68 9.16 -8.80 6.19
N LEU A 69 8.27 -7.89 5.80
CA LEU A 69 6.91 -8.25 5.37
C LEU A 69 6.90 -9.04 4.06
N LEU A 70 7.77 -8.72 3.10
CA LEU A 70 7.90 -9.47 1.84
C LEU A 70 8.39 -10.90 2.05
N VAL A 71 9.08 -11.19 3.14
CA VAL A 71 9.54 -12.55 3.47
C VAL A 71 8.52 -13.25 4.36
N PHE A 72 8.15 -12.63 5.50
CA PHE A 72 7.28 -13.26 6.49
C PHE A 72 5.88 -13.54 5.96
N MET A 73 5.30 -12.64 5.15
CA MET A 73 3.91 -12.80 4.72
C MET A 73 3.73 -13.93 3.70
N PRO A 74 4.52 -14.04 2.62
CA PRO A 74 4.45 -15.20 1.73
C PRO A 74 4.77 -16.51 2.44
N LEU A 75 5.77 -16.53 3.33
CA LEU A 75 6.07 -17.72 4.13
C LEU A 75 4.89 -18.15 4.99
N ASN A 76 4.19 -17.20 5.61
CA ASN A 76 2.98 -17.49 6.38
C ASN A 76 1.84 -18.04 5.51
N TRP A 77 1.65 -17.50 4.31
CA TRP A 77 0.63 -17.99 3.37
C TRP A 77 0.95 -19.36 2.78
N VAL A 78 2.22 -19.68 2.55
CA VAL A 78 2.64 -21.02 2.10
C VAL A 78 2.44 -22.06 3.22
N GLN A 79 2.76 -21.70 4.46
CA GLN A 79 2.58 -22.59 5.62
C GLN A 79 1.10 -22.77 6.00
N HIS A 80 0.29 -21.73 5.81
CA HIS A 80 -1.12 -21.70 6.18
C HIS A 80 -1.98 -21.16 5.03
N PRO A 81 -2.18 -21.95 3.95
CA PRO A 81 -2.91 -21.50 2.76
C PRO A 81 -4.37 -21.13 3.06
N ASP A 82 -4.95 -21.71 4.11
CA ASP A 82 -6.29 -21.36 4.58
C ASP A 82 -6.38 -19.89 5.04
N ASN A 83 -5.29 -19.31 5.54
CA ASN A 83 -5.28 -17.89 5.92
C ASN A 83 -5.47 -16.97 4.70
N LEU A 84 -4.85 -17.32 3.57
CA LEU A 84 -4.99 -16.55 2.33
C LEU A 84 -6.41 -16.65 1.78
N ARG A 85 -7.02 -17.84 1.86
CA ARG A 85 -8.42 -18.07 1.44
C ARG A 85 -9.38 -17.27 2.32
N ASN A 86 -9.26 -17.40 3.64
CA ASN A 86 -10.10 -16.66 4.59
C ASN A 86 -10.00 -15.15 4.38
N LEU A 87 -8.81 -14.65 4.05
CA LEU A 87 -8.59 -13.22 3.75
C LEU A 87 -9.20 -12.79 2.40
N ALA A 88 -9.18 -13.67 1.39
CA ALA A 88 -9.77 -13.42 0.09
C ALA A 88 -11.31 -13.57 0.10
N ASP A 89 -11.86 -14.32 1.05
CA ASP A 89 -13.30 -14.54 1.21
C ASP A 89 -13.95 -13.51 2.17
N ASP A 90 -13.15 -12.64 2.80
CA ASP A 90 -13.63 -11.52 3.62
C ASP A 90 -13.73 -10.22 2.77
N PRO A 91 -14.92 -9.60 2.65
CA PRO A 91 -15.16 -8.41 1.81
C PRO A 91 -14.46 -7.13 2.30
N ILE A 92 -14.03 -7.08 3.56
CA ILE A 92 -13.25 -5.99 4.14
C ILE A 92 -11.75 -6.26 3.93
N ALA A 93 -11.31 -7.48 4.27
CA ALA A 93 -9.90 -7.80 4.32
C ALA A 93 -9.26 -7.90 2.92
N ILE A 94 -10.03 -8.37 1.92
CA ILE A 94 -9.58 -8.43 0.52
C ILE A 94 -9.16 -7.06 -0.05
N GLN A 95 -9.74 -5.98 0.46
CA GLN A 95 -9.41 -4.63 -0.01
C GLN A 95 -7.96 -4.25 0.28
N PHE A 96 -7.39 -4.77 1.37
CA PHE A 96 -6.03 -4.44 1.80
C PHE A 96 -4.94 -5.08 0.94
N PHE A 97 -5.27 -5.99 0.01
CA PHE A 97 -4.27 -6.52 -0.94
C PHE A 97 -3.65 -5.44 -1.84
N GLY A 98 -4.27 -4.26 -1.96
CA GLY A 98 -3.64 -3.10 -2.59
C GLY A 98 -2.50 -2.46 -1.78
N ALA A 99 -2.32 -2.79 -0.50
CA ALA A 99 -1.25 -2.23 0.33
C ALA A 99 0.17 -2.68 -0.07
N PRO A 100 0.46 -3.99 -0.31
CA PRO A 100 1.77 -4.44 -0.79
C PRO A 100 2.31 -3.69 -2.02
N PRO A 101 1.58 -3.52 -3.14
CA PRO A 101 2.09 -2.78 -4.28
C PRO A 101 2.39 -1.32 -3.94
N MET A 102 1.54 -0.66 -3.15
CA MET A 102 1.78 0.72 -2.70
C MET A 102 3.01 0.84 -1.80
N ALA A 103 3.27 -0.13 -0.93
CA ALA A 103 4.47 -0.15 -0.08
C ALA A 103 5.75 -0.29 -0.89
N LEU A 104 5.77 -1.13 -1.94
CA LEU A 104 6.91 -1.24 -2.85
C LEU A 104 7.22 0.14 -3.48
N MET A 105 6.19 0.80 -4.00
CA MET A 105 6.34 2.11 -4.63
C MET A 105 6.73 3.22 -3.65
N ALA A 106 6.18 3.22 -2.44
CA ALA A 106 6.55 4.19 -1.40
C ALA A 106 8.04 4.08 -1.04
N VAL A 107 8.55 2.85 -0.89
CA VAL A 107 9.99 2.61 -0.63
C VAL A 107 10.84 2.96 -1.86
N ALA A 108 10.34 2.73 -3.08
CA ALA A 108 11.01 3.19 -4.31
C ALA A 108 11.23 4.70 -4.31
N ALA A 109 10.18 5.48 -4.02
CA ALA A 109 10.26 6.93 -3.92
C ALA A 109 11.21 7.39 -2.80
N ALA A 110 11.10 6.80 -1.59
CA ALA A 110 12.00 7.13 -0.49
C ALA A 110 13.46 6.79 -0.81
N THR A 111 13.70 5.73 -1.58
CA THR A 111 15.04 5.33 -2.02
C THR A 111 15.62 6.31 -3.05
N LEU A 112 14.81 6.81 -3.98
CA LEU A 112 15.22 7.87 -4.90
C LEU A 112 15.52 9.18 -4.17
N LEU A 113 14.65 9.60 -3.24
CA LEU A 113 14.75 10.92 -2.61
C LEU A 113 15.82 10.96 -1.50
N VAL A 114 15.92 9.89 -0.71
CA VAL A 114 16.79 9.84 0.49
C VAL A 114 17.90 8.80 0.33
N GLY A 115 17.60 7.62 -0.21
CA GLY A 115 18.56 6.51 -0.29
C GLY A 115 19.75 6.77 -1.22
N GLN A 116 19.54 7.54 -2.30
CA GLN A 116 20.56 7.81 -3.33
C GLN A 116 21.88 8.37 -2.79
N GLN A 117 21.84 9.14 -1.69
CA GLN A 117 23.05 9.71 -1.07
C GLN A 117 23.94 8.67 -0.38
N TYR A 118 23.39 7.49 -0.04
CA TYR A 118 24.11 6.44 0.69
C TYR A 118 24.52 5.28 -0.21
N ILE A 119 23.67 4.93 -1.19
CA ILE A 119 23.85 3.74 -2.02
C ILE A 119 24.30 4.08 -3.46
N GLY A 120 24.35 5.38 -3.79
CA GLY A 120 24.66 5.90 -5.12
C GLY A 120 23.42 5.98 -6.02
N GLU A 121 23.42 6.97 -6.92
CA GLU A 121 22.30 7.26 -7.83
C GLU A 121 21.96 6.05 -8.72
N GLY A 122 22.94 5.43 -9.37
CA GLY A 122 22.70 4.33 -10.30
C GLY A 122 22.01 3.12 -9.63
N LEU A 123 22.41 2.79 -8.40
CA LEU A 123 21.81 1.68 -7.65
C LEU A 123 20.42 2.06 -7.10
N ALA A 124 20.24 3.29 -6.62
CA ALA A 124 18.95 3.80 -6.19
C ALA A 124 17.92 3.81 -7.32
N VAL A 125 18.31 4.28 -8.51
CA VAL A 125 17.47 4.28 -9.72
C VAL A 125 17.14 2.84 -10.15
N GLY A 126 18.11 1.93 -10.12
CA GLY A 126 17.89 0.51 -10.42
C GLY A 126 16.87 -0.14 -9.47
N ILE A 127 17.02 0.07 -8.16
CA ILE A 127 16.06 -0.41 -7.15
C ILE A 127 14.68 0.19 -7.39
N ALA A 128 14.63 1.51 -7.66
CA ALA A 128 13.37 2.20 -7.87
C ALA A 128 12.62 1.68 -9.10
N TRP A 129 13.32 1.40 -10.21
CA TRP A 129 12.72 0.75 -11.38
C TRP A 129 12.15 -0.62 -11.06
N VAL A 130 12.90 -1.47 -10.37
CA VAL A 130 12.43 -2.82 -10.00
C VAL A 130 11.18 -2.74 -9.11
N LEU A 131 11.24 -1.95 -8.03
CA LEU A 131 10.13 -1.79 -7.11
C LEU A 131 8.92 -1.14 -7.78
N TRP A 132 9.14 -0.16 -8.65
CA TRP A 132 8.08 0.49 -9.41
C TRP A 132 7.42 -0.46 -10.40
N SER A 133 8.18 -1.24 -11.18
CA SER A 133 7.61 -2.19 -12.15
C SER A 133 6.83 -3.30 -11.45
N VAL A 134 7.39 -3.90 -10.38
CA VAL A 134 6.70 -4.94 -9.61
C VAL A 134 5.47 -4.37 -8.91
N GLY A 135 5.60 -3.19 -8.28
CA GLY A 135 4.49 -2.51 -7.61
C GLY A 135 3.37 -2.12 -8.57
N THR A 136 3.69 -1.63 -9.76
CA THR A 136 2.70 -1.28 -10.80
C THR A 136 1.96 -2.53 -11.30
N ALA A 137 2.69 -3.60 -11.62
CA ALA A 137 2.10 -4.86 -12.09
C ALA A 137 1.17 -5.48 -11.04
N LEU A 138 1.64 -5.59 -9.79
CA LEU A 138 0.82 -6.08 -8.67
C LEU A 138 -0.36 -5.14 -8.41
N GLY A 139 -0.17 -3.83 -8.53
CA GLY A 139 -1.21 -2.82 -8.40
C GLY A 139 -2.36 -3.04 -9.39
N PHE A 140 -2.04 -3.26 -10.67
CA PHE A 140 -3.04 -3.61 -11.69
C PHE A 140 -3.76 -4.92 -11.39
N VAL A 141 -3.02 -5.95 -10.97
CA VAL A 141 -3.63 -7.23 -10.58
C VAL A 141 -4.63 -7.01 -9.46
N THR A 142 -4.29 -6.24 -8.42
CA THR A 142 -5.20 -5.96 -7.30
C THR A 142 -6.37 -5.08 -7.70
N ALA A 143 -6.17 -4.10 -8.58
CA ALA A 143 -7.20 -3.19 -9.07
C ALA A 143 -8.29 -3.92 -9.88
N VAL A 144 -7.96 -5.06 -10.49
CA VAL A 144 -8.92 -5.89 -11.23
C VAL A 144 -9.45 -7.03 -10.38
N ALA A 145 -8.57 -7.79 -9.73
CA ALA A 145 -8.93 -9.02 -9.02
C ALA A 145 -9.83 -8.76 -7.81
N VAL A 146 -9.58 -7.67 -7.06
CA VAL A 146 -10.36 -7.35 -5.86
C VAL A 146 -11.80 -6.95 -6.20
N PRO A 147 -12.07 -5.97 -7.10
CA PRO A 147 -13.44 -5.68 -7.52
C PRO A 147 -14.12 -6.87 -8.21
N PHE A 148 -13.38 -7.65 -9.01
CA PHE A 148 -13.93 -8.84 -9.66
C PHE A 148 -14.46 -9.85 -8.64
N ARG A 149 -13.67 -10.18 -7.60
CA ARG A 149 -14.11 -11.05 -6.50
C ARG A 149 -15.28 -10.45 -5.73
N LEU A 150 -15.24 -9.14 -5.48
CA LEU A 150 -16.31 -8.42 -4.81
C LEU A 150 -17.65 -8.56 -5.54
N PHE A 151 -17.65 -8.54 -6.88
CA PHE A 151 -18.86 -8.65 -7.70
C PHE A 151 -19.31 -10.09 -7.96
N THR A 152 -18.40 -11.07 -7.92
CA THR A 152 -18.68 -12.44 -8.37
C THR A 152 -18.80 -13.47 -7.24
N ALA A 153 -18.16 -13.22 -6.10
CA ALA A 153 -17.99 -14.22 -5.05
C ALA A 153 -18.36 -13.74 -3.65
N LEU A 154 -18.50 -12.43 -3.42
CA LEU A 154 -18.70 -11.85 -2.09
C LEU A 154 -20.06 -11.15 -1.99
N GLU A 155 -20.77 -11.39 -0.89
CA GLU A 155 -21.99 -10.64 -0.57
C GLU A 155 -21.63 -9.35 0.17
N VAL A 156 -21.87 -8.21 -0.48
CA VAL A 156 -21.65 -6.90 0.11
C VAL A 156 -22.98 -6.33 0.62
N ARG A 157 -23.05 -6.04 1.92
CA ARG A 157 -24.20 -5.37 2.51
C ARG A 157 -24.39 -3.96 1.95
N HIS A 158 -25.64 -3.50 1.94
CA HIS A 158 -26.00 -2.16 1.43
C HIS A 158 -25.32 -1.00 2.20
N ASP A 159 -24.94 -1.21 3.47
CA ASP A 159 -24.17 -0.26 4.29
C ASP A 159 -22.65 -0.52 4.29
N GLY A 160 -22.19 -1.37 3.36
CA GLY A 160 -20.85 -1.94 3.31
C GLY A 160 -19.78 -1.04 2.71
N ALA A 161 -20.14 0.07 2.05
CA ALA A 161 -19.14 1.00 1.50
C ALA A 161 -18.34 1.67 2.64
N PHE A 162 -17.00 1.63 2.52
CA PHE A 162 -16.06 2.24 3.47
C PHE A 162 -14.76 2.61 2.76
N GLY A 163 -13.89 3.39 3.42
CA GLY A 163 -12.67 3.93 2.81
C GLY A 163 -11.68 2.89 2.29
N GLY A 164 -11.71 1.66 2.82
CA GLY A 164 -10.86 0.57 2.34
C GLY A 164 -11.11 0.19 0.88
N TRP A 165 -12.29 0.47 0.32
CA TRP A 165 -12.57 0.20 -1.10
C TRP A 165 -11.66 0.98 -2.06
N LEU A 166 -10.99 2.02 -1.58
CA LEU A 166 -9.98 2.75 -2.35
C LEU A 166 -8.65 2.00 -2.45
N MET A 167 -8.30 1.17 -1.47
CA MET A 167 -7.01 0.47 -1.40
C MET A 167 -6.64 -0.32 -2.68
N PRO A 168 -7.53 -1.05 -3.35
CA PRO A 168 -7.18 -1.74 -4.61
C PRO A 168 -7.12 -0.82 -5.84
N VAL A 169 -7.78 0.34 -5.84
CA VAL A 169 -7.85 1.24 -7.02
C VAL A 169 -6.85 2.41 -6.98
N VAL A 170 -6.26 2.70 -5.83
CA VAL A 170 -5.21 3.70 -5.62
C VAL A 170 -3.81 3.30 -6.14
N PRO A 171 -3.39 2.01 -6.21
CA PRO A 171 -2.04 1.64 -6.64
C PRO A 171 -1.62 2.23 -8.01
N PRO A 172 -2.48 2.30 -9.05
CA PRO A 172 -2.11 2.97 -10.29
C PRO A 172 -1.80 4.46 -10.12
N MET A 173 -2.48 5.19 -9.22
CA MET A 173 -2.14 6.59 -8.92
C MET A 173 -0.78 6.71 -8.24
N VAL A 174 -0.47 5.83 -7.29
CA VAL A 174 0.86 5.78 -6.66
C VAL A 174 1.93 5.44 -7.71
N SER A 175 1.61 4.56 -8.67
CA SER A 175 2.48 4.23 -9.80
C SER A 175 2.76 5.47 -10.65
N ALA A 176 1.77 6.30 -10.91
CA ALA A 176 1.95 7.56 -11.63
C ALA A 176 2.84 8.55 -10.88
N ALA A 177 2.60 8.73 -9.57
CA ALA A 177 3.37 9.66 -8.74
C ALA A 177 4.84 9.26 -8.63
N VAL A 178 5.12 7.97 -8.36
CA VAL A 178 6.50 7.46 -8.29
C VAL A 178 7.13 7.36 -9.68
N GLY A 179 6.33 7.03 -10.70
CA GLY A 179 6.78 7.00 -12.09
C GLY A 179 7.24 8.38 -12.57
N ALA A 180 6.59 9.46 -12.15
CA ALA A 180 7.02 10.82 -12.44
C ALA A 180 8.43 11.14 -11.91
N LEU A 181 8.82 10.56 -10.77
CA LEU A 181 10.19 10.67 -10.24
C LEU A 181 11.22 9.91 -11.09
N LEU A 182 10.79 8.87 -11.83
CA LEU A 182 11.66 8.09 -12.71
C LEU A 182 11.83 8.69 -14.10
N VAL A 183 10.90 9.55 -14.56
CA VAL A 183 10.93 10.20 -15.88
C VAL A 183 12.28 10.88 -16.22
N PRO A 184 12.91 11.65 -15.30
CA PRO A 184 14.22 12.26 -15.56
C PRO A 184 15.34 11.23 -15.81
N HIS A 185 15.20 10.03 -15.24
CA HIS A 185 16.15 8.92 -15.37
C HIS A 185 15.88 8.02 -16.58
N THR A 186 14.84 8.30 -17.37
CA THR A 186 14.55 7.62 -18.63
C THR A 186 15.35 8.25 -19.78
N PRO A 187 15.89 7.45 -20.73
CA PRO A 187 16.55 7.97 -21.92
C PRO A 187 15.71 9.02 -22.64
N ALA A 188 16.35 10.10 -23.08
CA ALA A 188 15.67 11.17 -23.81
C ALA A 188 15.08 10.66 -25.14
N GLY A 189 13.94 11.23 -25.55
CA GLY A 189 13.21 10.85 -26.76
C GLY A 189 11.91 10.12 -26.44
N GLU A 190 11.52 9.22 -27.34
CA GLU A 190 10.23 8.50 -27.32
C GLU A 190 9.99 7.72 -26.01
N ALA A 191 11.03 7.13 -25.43
CA ALA A 191 10.91 6.36 -24.18
C ALA A 191 10.45 7.24 -23.00
N ARG A 192 10.99 8.46 -22.88
CA ARG A 192 10.62 9.40 -21.82
C ARG A 192 9.19 9.92 -22.00
N GLU A 193 8.81 10.21 -23.24
CA GLU A 193 7.45 10.63 -23.58
C GLU A 193 6.43 9.52 -23.28
N THR A 194 6.74 8.28 -23.69
CA THR A 194 5.91 7.10 -23.42
C THR A 194 5.73 6.88 -21.92
N MET A 195 6.78 7.03 -21.11
CA MET A 195 6.69 6.94 -19.66
C MET A 195 5.78 8.03 -19.07
N LEU A 196 5.92 9.27 -19.54
CA LEU A 196 5.08 10.39 -19.11
C LEU A 196 3.60 10.15 -19.43
N LEU A 197 3.29 9.74 -20.67
CA LEU A 197 1.94 9.40 -21.08
C LEU A 197 1.39 8.20 -20.29
N GLY A 198 2.23 7.21 -20.00
CA GLY A 198 1.91 6.09 -19.12
C GLY A 198 1.52 6.54 -17.71
N CYS A 199 2.29 7.46 -17.11
CA CYS A 199 1.95 8.06 -15.82
C CYS A 199 0.61 8.81 -15.87
N TYR A 200 0.32 9.58 -16.93
CA TYR A 200 -0.97 10.25 -17.09
C TYR A 200 -2.13 9.25 -17.23
N ALA A 201 -1.96 8.17 -17.98
CA ALA A 201 -2.97 7.12 -18.11
C ALA A 201 -3.26 6.44 -16.77
N LEU A 202 -2.20 6.06 -16.03
CA LEU A 202 -2.29 5.48 -14.69
C LEU A 202 -3.03 6.40 -13.70
N PHE A 203 -2.66 7.68 -13.70
CA PHE A 203 -3.33 8.70 -12.90
C PHE A 203 -4.81 8.83 -13.26
N GLY A 204 -5.13 9.00 -14.55
CA GLY A 204 -6.51 9.17 -15.03
C GLY A 204 -7.40 7.97 -14.70
N MET A 205 -6.91 6.75 -14.91
CA MET A 205 -7.65 5.51 -14.56
C MET A 205 -7.99 5.46 -13.07
N SER A 206 -7.00 5.70 -12.21
CA SER A 206 -7.19 5.66 -10.76
C SER A 206 -8.07 6.80 -10.26
N LEU A 207 -7.94 8.00 -10.82
CA LEU A 207 -8.77 9.15 -10.48
C LEU A 207 -10.25 8.87 -10.78
N MET A 208 -10.57 8.34 -11.96
CA MET A 208 -11.95 8.00 -12.33
C MET A 208 -12.53 6.93 -11.40
N ALA A 209 -11.78 5.86 -11.13
CA ALA A 209 -12.21 4.81 -10.21
C ALA A 209 -12.43 5.35 -8.78
N SER A 210 -11.53 6.20 -8.31
CA SER A 210 -11.61 6.81 -6.98
C SER A 210 -12.81 7.75 -6.84
N LEU A 211 -13.12 8.56 -7.86
CA LEU A 211 -14.30 9.44 -7.83
C LEU A 211 -15.59 8.64 -7.68
N VAL A 212 -15.73 7.53 -8.40
CA VAL A 212 -16.88 6.63 -8.25
C VAL A 212 -16.96 6.10 -6.81
N ILE A 213 -15.87 5.56 -6.27
CA ILE A 213 -15.88 5.00 -4.91
C ILE A 213 -16.13 6.07 -3.84
N ILE A 214 -15.55 7.26 -3.97
CA ILE A 214 -15.75 8.36 -3.03
C ILE A 214 -17.22 8.79 -3.01
N THR A 215 -17.89 8.90 -4.16
CA THR A 215 -19.32 9.23 -4.21
C THR A 215 -20.18 8.17 -3.51
N LEU A 216 -19.83 6.88 -3.63
CA LEU A 216 -20.50 5.79 -2.93
C LEU A 216 -20.28 5.86 -1.41
N ILE A 217 -19.05 6.14 -0.96
CA ILE A 217 -18.73 6.32 0.46
C ILE A 217 -19.50 7.51 1.03
N TRP A 218 -19.53 8.63 0.32
CA TRP A 218 -20.27 9.83 0.74
C TRP A 218 -21.77 9.54 0.86
N SER A 219 -22.37 8.91 -0.16
CA SER A 219 -23.78 8.50 -0.12
C SER A 219 -24.05 7.61 1.09
N ARG A 220 -23.20 6.62 1.34
CA ARG A 220 -23.32 5.73 2.51
C ARG A 220 -23.24 6.50 3.82
N LEU A 221 -22.31 7.45 3.96
CA LEU A 221 -22.20 8.30 5.15
C LEU A 221 -23.43 9.17 5.36
N ALA A 222 -23.99 9.72 4.29
CA ALA A 222 -25.20 10.55 4.35
C ALA A 222 -26.44 9.75 4.81
N HIS A 223 -26.58 8.50 4.36
CA HIS A 223 -27.76 7.67 4.69
C HIS A 223 -27.61 6.87 5.99
N PHE A 224 -26.41 6.41 6.33
CA PHE A 224 -26.17 5.47 7.44
C PHE A 224 -25.25 6.02 8.54
N GLY A 225 -24.82 7.29 8.45
CA GLY A 225 -23.93 7.94 9.41
C GLY A 225 -22.49 7.37 9.38
N THR A 226 -21.67 7.80 10.34
CA THR A 226 -20.33 7.25 10.52
C THR A 226 -20.45 5.83 11.09
N SER A 227 -19.90 4.84 10.39
CA SER A 227 -19.79 3.50 10.97
C SER A 227 -18.92 3.59 12.22
N GLY A 228 -19.30 2.87 13.28
CA GLY A 228 -18.70 2.98 14.61
C GLY A 228 -17.16 2.97 14.64
N SER A 229 -16.61 3.43 15.77
CA SER A 229 -15.19 3.75 16.07
C SER A 229 -14.10 3.03 15.25
N ALA A 230 -14.21 1.72 14.98
CA ALA A 230 -13.22 0.94 14.26
C ALA A 230 -13.03 1.31 12.76
N ARG A 231 -14.04 1.88 12.08
CA ARG A 231 -13.95 2.21 10.63
C ARG A 231 -13.52 3.65 10.36
N VAL A 232 -13.53 4.52 11.36
CA VAL A 232 -13.16 5.94 11.25
C VAL A 232 -11.76 6.16 10.67
N PRO A 233 -10.71 5.39 11.04
CA PRO A 233 -9.39 5.57 10.45
C PRO A 233 -9.36 5.39 8.93
N THR A 234 -10.22 4.54 8.38
CA THR A 234 -10.27 4.29 6.93
C THR A 234 -10.83 5.47 6.13
N LEU A 235 -11.59 6.38 6.76
CA LEU A 235 -12.08 7.59 6.09
C LEU A 235 -10.94 8.49 5.64
N TRP A 236 -9.81 8.48 6.35
CA TRP A 236 -8.61 9.21 5.96
C TRP A 236 -7.94 8.65 4.70
N MET A 237 -8.27 7.43 4.26
CA MET A 237 -7.78 6.89 2.98
C MET A 237 -8.33 7.66 1.77
N VAL A 238 -9.44 8.39 1.94
CA VAL A 238 -9.96 9.31 0.91
C VAL A 238 -8.99 10.45 0.61
N LEU A 239 -8.05 10.77 1.52
CA LEU A 239 -6.98 11.73 1.24
C LEU A 239 -5.96 11.22 0.22
N GLY A 240 -5.89 9.92 -0.06
CA GLY A 240 -4.94 9.39 -1.04
C GLY A 240 -5.23 9.88 -2.46
N PRO A 241 -6.48 9.78 -2.95
CA PRO A 241 -6.87 10.28 -4.28
C PRO A 241 -7.01 11.79 -4.47
N VAL A 242 -7.07 12.58 -3.39
CA VAL A 242 -7.36 14.04 -3.40
C VAL A 242 -6.07 14.82 -3.41
#